data_AF-A0A517Q5W0-F1
#
_entry.id   AF-A0A517Q5W0-F1
#
_cell.length_a   1.000
_cell.length_b   1.000
_cell.length_c   1.000
_cell.angle_alpha   90.00
_cell.angle_beta   90.00
_cell.angle_gamma   90.00
#
_symmetry.space_group_name_H-M   'P 1'
#
loop_
_entity.id
_entity.type
_entity.pdbx_description
1 polymer ?
#
loop_
_entity_poly.entity_id
_entity_poly.type
_entity_poly.pdbx_seq_one_letter_code
_entity_poly.pdbx_strand_id
1 'polypeptide(L)'
;MSKIMCYGEDGLTLAAVTQHLGKLLAEIRSQHRDLDEDEDISLEDCLVFYRPSFGRNGGKKGASFGEFDAIIATKKNVYLIESKRYRSPSRNTTIMVKKNQVRRHQIFEWIWDNWESGQSWEQFRTDYSDAFRDEFNDKPLANSNRQLAKNLKQVLDLIYKDGRSIQHILLAFYHNEQHIPSEGLHKSAKMFRLVPFHFKKNQIEQVFEVNLDTQQTD
;
A
#
# COMPACT_ATOMS: atom_id res chain seq x y z
N MET A 1 -7.12 -16.34 23.26
CA MET A 1 -6.72 -14.93 23.05
C MET A 1 -5.28 -14.90 22.59
N SER A 2 -5.10 -14.76 21.28
CA SER A 2 -3.78 -14.69 20.66
C SER A 2 -3.38 -13.22 20.50
N LYS A 3 -2.14 -12.89 20.87
CA LYS A 3 -1.60 -11.53 20.82
C LYS A 3 -0.50 -11.45 19.78
N ILE A 4 -0.55 -10.43 18.91
CA ILE A 4 0.58 -10.11 18.02
C ILE A 4 1.33 -8.93 18.61
N MET A 5 2.64 -9.11 18.80
CA MET A 5 3.57 -8.10 19.28
C MET A 5 4.34 -7.50 18.10
N CYS A 6 4.06 -6.24 17.76
CA CYS A 6 4.70 -5.56 16.62
C CYS A 6 5.50 -4.34 17.05
N TYR A 7 6.62 -4.06 16.39
CA TYR A 7 7.43 -2.86 16.65
C TYR A 7 7.81 -2.19 15.33
N GLY A 8 8.37 -0.99 15.41
CA GLY A 8 8.89 -0.30 14.22
C GLY A 8 7.80 0.27 13.31
N GLU A 9 8.19 0.58 12.08
CA GLU A 9 7.30 1.11 11.03
C GLU A 9 6.20 0.11 10.68
N ASP A 10 6.55 -1.17 10.58
CA ASP A 10 5.63 -2.26 10.31
C ASP A 10 4.50 -2.34 11.35
N GLY A 11 4.83 -2.28 12.65
CA GLY A 11 3.83 -2.30 13.72
C GLY A 11 2.89 -1.10 13.71
N LEU A 12 3.39 0.09 13.35
CA LEU A 12 2.56 1.28 13.18
C LEU A 12 1.58 1.10 12.01
N THR A 13 2.06 0.55 10.89
CA THR A 13 1.20 0.26 9.74
C THR A 13 0.15 -0.78 10.09
N LEU A 14 0.51 -1.86 10.79
CA LEU A 14 -0.47 -2.85 11.22
C LEU A 14 -1.55 -2.22 12.11
N ALA A 15 -1.15 -1.42 13.10
CA ALA A 15 -2.10 -0.73 13.98
C ALA A 15 -2.98 0.26 13.20
N ALA A 16 -2.41 0.98 12.23
CA ALA A 16 -3.13 1.91 11.38
C ALA A 16 -4.21 1.22 10.52
N VAL A 17 -3.90 0.06 9.93
CA VAL A 17 -4.83 -0.65 9.03
C VAL A 17 -5.77 -1.63 9.75
N THR A 18 -5.62 -1.82 11.06
CA THR A 18 -6.51 -2.67 11.88
C THR A 18 -7.31 -1.82 12.86
N GLN A 19 -6.68 -1.37 13.94
CA GLN A 19 -7.33 -0.66 15.05
C GLN A 19 -7.75 0.76 14.70
N HIS A 20 -7.09 1.37 13.71
CA HIS A 20 -7.30 2.77 13.34
C HIS A 20 -7.72 2.94 11.88
N LEU A 21 -8.28 1.89 11.26
CA LEU A 21 -8.64 1.93 9.83
C LEU A 21 -9.57 3.09 9.50
N GLY A 22 -10.60 3.34 10.32
CA GLY A 22 -11.52 4.47 10.12
C GLY A 22 -10.84 5.83 10.21
N LYS A 23 -9.89 6.00 11.13
CA LYS A 23 -9.07 7.21 11.21
C LYS A 23 -8.19 7.34 9.96
N LEU A 24 -7.55 6.26 9.52
CA LEU A 24 -6.68 6.26 8.34
C LEU A 24 -7.46 6.68 7.08
N LEU A 25 -8.64 6.11 6.86
CA LEU A 25 -9.49 6.48 5.75
C LEU A 25 -10.01 7.92 5.85
N ALA A 26 -10.30 8.41 7.06
CA ALA A 26 -10.66 9.81 7.26
C ALA A 26 -9.51 10.77 6.90
N GLU A 27 -8.26 10.46 7.26
CA GLU A 27 -7.08 11.25 6.86
C GLU A 27 -6.80 11.15 5.36
N ILE A 28 -7.02 9.97 4.77
CA ILE A 28 -6.96 9.78 3.32
C ILE A 28 -8.08 10.56 2.64
N ARG A 29 -9.23 10.87 3.22
CA ARG A 29 -10.25 11.72 2.56
C ARG A 29 -10.01 13.20 2.78
N SER A 30 -9.62 13.59 3.99
CA SER A 30 -9.54 14.99 4.42
C SER A 30 -8.62 15.83 3.54
N GLN A 31 -7.58 15.22 2.95
CA GLN A 31 -6.64 15.94 2.08
C GLN A 31 -7.20 16.28 0.69
N HIS A 32 -8.31 15.69 0.21
CA HIS A 32 -8.90 15.98 -1.10
C HIS A 32 -10.40 15.61 -1.15
N ARG A 33 -11.29 16.58 -0.89
CA ARG A 33 -12.75 16.39 -1.01
C ARG A 33 -13.20 16.17 -2.46
N ASP A 34 -12.45 16.66 -3.43
CA ASP A 34 -12.87 16.66 -4.85
C ASP A 34 -12.58 15.34 -5.59
N LEU A 35 -11.79 14.43 -4.99
CA LEU A 35 -11.37 13.16 -5.61
C LEU A 35 -11.99 11.93 -4.95
N ASP A 36 -12.52 12.08 -3.74
CA ASP A 36 -12.99 10.96 -2.93
C ASP A 36 -14.50 11.11 -2.64
N GLU A 37 -15.34 10.94 -3.66
CA GLU A 37 -16.79 10.74 -3.50
C GLU A 37 -17.13 9.35 -2.91
N ASP A 38 -16.20 8.68 -2.25
CA ASP A 38 -16.50 7.44 -1.53
C ASP A 38 -17.21 7.83 -0.22
N GLU A 39 -18.38 8.46 -0.31
CA GLU A 39 -19.13 9.04 0.82
C GLU A 39 -19.58 7.96 1.81
N ASP A 40 -19.74 6.71 1.34
CA ASP A 40 -20.21 5.54 2.10
C ASP A 40 -19.16 4.41 2.20
N ILE A 41 -17.92 4.73 2.62
CA ILE A 41 -16.99 3.67 3.06
C ILE A 41 -17.48 3.11 4.40
N SER A 42 -18.22 2.00 4.33
CA SER A 42 -18.32 1.08 5.47
C SER A 42 -16.96 0.42 5.68
N LEU A 43 -16.48 0.39 6.93
CA LEU A 43 -15.24 -0.32 7.27
C LEU A 43 -15.35 -1.82 6.99
N GLU A 44 -16.56 -2.37 7.01
CA GLU A 44 -16.85 -3.78 6.73
C GLU A 44 -16.67 -4.13 5.25
N ASP A 45 -16.82 -3.14 4.36
CA ASP A 45 -16.62 -3.30 2.92
C ASP A 45 -15.14 -3.11 2.50
N CYS A 46 -14.25 -2.85 3.46
CA CYS A 46 -12.82 -2.67 3.19
C CYS A 46 -12.10 -4.02 3.20
N LEU A 47 -11.35 -4.30 2.13
CA LEU A 47 -10.39 -5.40 2.11
C LEU A 47 -8.98 -4.88 2.35
N VAL A 48 -8.32 -5.40 3.38
CA VAL A 48 -6.96 -5.00 3.76
C VAL A 48 -6.00 -6.16 3.55
N PHE A 49 -4.96 -5.94 2.75
CA PHE A 49 -3.75 -6.77 2.73
C PHE A 49 -2.66 -6.06 3.51
N TYR A 50 -2.25 -6.64 4.63
CA TYR A 50 -1.08 -6.18 5.36
C TYR A 50 0.18 -6.88 4.84
N ARG A 51 1.17 -6.11 4.42
CA ARG A 51 2.44 -6.58 3.86
C ARG A 51 2.35 -7.63 2.74
N PRO A 52 1.51 -7.43 1.69
CA PRO A 52 1.51 -8.35 0.57
C PRO A 52 2.87 -8.30 -0.15
N SER A 53 3.53 -9.47 -0.18
CA SER A 53 4.86 -9.62 -0.76
C SER A 53 4.81 -10.21 -2.16
N PHE A 54 5.39 -9.49 -3.11
CA PHE A 54 5.60 -9.90 -4.50
C PHE A 54 7.10 -10.18 -4.77
N GLY A 55 7.78 -10.68 -3.73
CA GLY A 55 9.17 -11.13 -3.73
C GLY A 55 10.19 -9.99 -3.62
N ARG A 56 11.34 -10.29 -3.00
CA ARG A 56 12.35 -9.27 -2.63
C ARG A 56 13.64 -9.32 -3.45
N ASN A 57 13.87 -10.40 -4.21
CA ASN A 57 15.15 -10.69 -4.87
C ASN A 57 15.05 -10.73 -6.42
N GLY A 58 14.19 -9.90 -7.01
CA GLY A 58 13.99 -9.92 -8.46
C GLY A 58 15.15 -9.32 -9.25
N GLY A 59 15.80 -8.27 -8.75
CA GLY A 59 16.76 -7.51 -9.55
C GLY A 59 16.17 -7.04 -10.89
N LYS A 60 17.02 -6.77 -11.88
CA LYS A 60 16.58 -6.39 -13.24
C LYS A 60 15.96 -7.55 -14.01
N LYS A 61 16.51 -8.77 -13.85
CA LYS A 61 16.14 -9.94 -14.68
C LYS A 61 15.09 -10.86 -14.05
N GLY A 62 14.70 -10.65 -12.80
CA GLY A 62 13.71 -11.46 -12.10
C GLY A 62 12.38 -10.74 -11.97
N ALA A 63 11.30 -11.50 -11.89
CA ALA A 63 9.94 -10.96 -11.91
C ALA A 63 9.52 -10.25 -10.62
N SER A 64 10.16 -10.54 -9.49
CA SER A 64 9.79 -9.95 -8.20
C SER A 64 10.00 -8.44 -8.17
N PHE A 65 9.05 -7.71 -7.58
CA PHE A 65 9.08 -6.24 -7.56
C PHE A 65 8.91 -5.62 -6.16
N GLY A 66 8.86 -6.43 -5.11
CA GLY A 66 8.93 -5.97 -3.73
C GLY A 66 7.66 -6.26 -2.95
N GLU A 67 7.43 -5.46 -1.92
CA GLU A 67 6.39 -5.66 -0.92
C GLU A 67 5.84 -4.28 -0.55
N PHE A 68 4.52 -4.15 -0.53
CA PHE A 68 3.84 -2.95 -0.02
C PHE A 68 3.72 -3.07 1.49
N ASP A 69 3.62 -1.94 2.20
CA ASP A 69 3.36 -2.01 3.63
C ASP A 69 1.88 -2.36 3.88
N ALA A 70 0.98 -1.86 3.03
CA ALA A 70 -0.40 -2.33 2.95
C ALA A 70 -1.02 -2.07 1.56
N ILE A 71 -2.08 -2.82 1.25
CA ILE A 71 -3.04 -2.51 0.19
C ILE A 71 -4.42 -2.47 0.83
N ILE A 72 -5.19 -1.41 0.57
CA ILE A 72 -6.57 -1.27 1.05
C ILE A 72 -7.47 -1.10 -0.17
N ALA A 73 -8.46 -1.98 -0.35
CA ALA A 73 -9.48 -1.82 -1.37
C ALA A 73 -10.80 -1.41 -0.72
N THR A 74 -11.42 -0.34 -1.23
CA THR A 74 -12.77 0.12 -0.90
C THR A 74 -13.70 -0.11 -2.09
N LYS A 75 -14.92 0.43 -2.07
CA LYS A 75 -15.81 0.32 -3.23
C LYS A 75 -15.25 1.05 -4.45
N LYS A 76 -14.69 2.24 -4.27
CA LYS A 76 -14.21 3.12 -5.37
C LYS A 76 -12.70 3.13 -5.58
N ASN A 77 -11.90 2.81 -4.57
CA ASN A 77 -10.45 3.01 -4.63
C ASN A 77 -9.65 1.80 -4.18
N VAL A 78 -8.42 1.69 -4.69
CA VAL A 78 -7.37 0.81 -4.21
C VAL A 78 -6.19 1.66 -3.76
N TYR A 79 -5.97 1.71 -2.45
CA TYR A 79 -4.85 2.44 -1.85
C TYR A 79 -3.64 1.52 -1.74
N LEU A 80 -2.59 1.83 -2.51
CA LEU A 80 -1.27 1.22 -2.36
C LEU A 80 -0.47 2.04 -1.35
N ILE A 81 -0.09 1.45 -0.22
CA ILE A 81 0.47 2.18 0.91
C ILE A 81 1.95 1.84 1.12
N GLU A 82 2.77 2.89 1.17
CA GLU A 82 4.11 2.87 1.77
C GLU A 82 4.07 3.75 3.02
N SER A 83 4.72 3.31 4.09
CA SER A 83 4.73 3.98 5.36
C SER A 83 6.12 4.52 5.68
N LYS A 84 6.21 5.62 6.43
CA LYS A 84 7.47 6.21 6.89
C LYS A 84 7.31 6.75 8.31
N ARG A 85 8.24 6.41 9.20
CA ARG A 85 8.37 7.14 10.48
C ARG A 85 8.99 8.51 10.24
N TYR A 86 8.25 9.57 10.54
CA TYR A 86 8.75 10.95 10.55
C TYR A 86 9.34 11.27 11.92
N ARG A 87 10.67 11.42 11.98
CA ARG A 87 11.38 11.92 13.16
C ARG A 87 11.65 13.42 12.95
N SER A 88 11.43 14.22 13.99
CA SER A 88 11.64 15.67 14.06
C SER A 88 12.87 16.14 13.24
N PRO A 89 12.79 17.29 12.54
CA PRO A 89 13.73 17.63 11.49
C PRO A 89 15.09 18.04 12.04
N SER A 90 16.07 17.14 11.99
CA SER A 90 17.46 17.55 11.84
C SER A 90 17.75 17.78 10.35
N ARG A 91 17.55 19.03 9.92
CA ARG A 91 18.03 19.66 8.66
C ARG A 91 17.49 19.17 7.30
N ASN A 92 16.71 18.10 7.20
CA ASN A 92 16.05 17.71 5.95
C ASN A 92 14.60 17.32 6.21
N THR A 93 13.68 18.19 5.80
CA THR A 93 12.26 18.10 6.09
C THR A 93 11.48 17.29 5.05
N THR A 94 12.13 16.96 3.93
CA THR A 94 11.58 16.19 2.83
C THR A 94 11.58 14.70 3.13
N ILE A 95 10.42 14.06 3.03
CA ILE A 95 10.33 12.59 3.11
C ILE A 95 10.85 11.99 1.79
N MET A 96 11.86 11.15 1.90
CA MET A 96 12.44 10.43 0.76
C MET A 96 11.74 9.09 0.55
N VAL A 97 11.27 8.86 -0.68
CA VAL A 97 10.82 7.55 -1.16
C VAL A 97 11.90 6.96 -2.06
N LYS A 98 12.31 5.72 -1.78
CA LYS A 98 13.35 5.04 -2.55
C LYS A 98 12.83 4.73 -3.96
N LYS A 99 13.71 4.78 -4.97
CA LYS A 99 13.36 4.49 -6.37
C LYS A 99 12.66 3.14 -6.58
N ASN A 100 13.01 2.12 -5.78
CA ASN A 100 12.38 0.81 -5.86
C ASN A 100 10.95 0.77 -5.28
N GLN A 101 10.61 1.67 -4.34
CA GLN A 101 9.24 1.82 -3.84
C GLN A 101 8.37 2.48 -4.92
N VAL A 102 8.86 3.56 -5.54
CA VAL A 102 8.22 4.19 -6.72
C VAL A 102 7.98 3.17 -7.83
N ARG A 103 9.03 2.43 -8.23
CA ARG A 103 8.94 1.43 -9.30
C ARG A 103 7.96 0.31 -9.00
N ARG A 104 7.83 -0.11 -7.73
CA ARG A 104 6.85 -1.13 -7.33
C ARG A 104 5.42 -0.66 -7.57
N HIS A 105 5.11 0.59 -7.22
CA HIS A 105 3.79 1.16 -7.45
C HIS A 105 3.47 1.20 -8.94
N GLN A 106 4.40 1.69 -9.76
CA GLN A 106 4.27 1.73 -11.21
C GLN A 106 4.04 0.34 -11.82
N ILE A 107 4.78 -0.67 -11.36
CA ILE A 107 4.60 -2.06 -11.82
C ILE A 107 3.22 -2.58 -11.47
N PHE A 108 2.75 -2.36 -10.24
CA PHE A 108 1.45 -2.85 -9.81
C PHE A 108 0.30 -2.14 -10.54
N GLU A 109 0.40 -0.81 -10.71
CA GLU A 109 -0.56 -0.01 -11.47
C GLU A 109 -0.63 -0.45 -12.92
N TRP A 110 0.52 -0.63 -13.59
CA TRP A 110 0.53 -1.15 -14.95
C TRP A 110 -0.14 -2.52 -15.05
N ILE A 111 0.16 -3.42 -14.10
CA ILE A 111 -0.48 -4.74 -14.10
C ILE A 111 -1.99 -4.60 -13.90
N TRP A 112 -2.42 -3.72 -12.99
CA TRP A 112 -3.82 -3.43 -12.75
C TRP A 112 -4.55 -2.91 -13.98
N ASP A 113 -3.97 -1.93 -14.69
CA ASP A 113 -4.57 -1.30 -15.88
C ASP A 113 -4.74 -2.28 -17.04
N ASN A 114 -3.91 -3.31 -17.10
CA ASN A 114 -3.97 -4.35 -18.13
C ASN A 114 -4.64 -5.64 -17.63
N TRP A 115 -5.05 -5.69 -16.36
CA TRP A 115 -5.70 -6.86 -15.80
C TRP A 115 -7.19 -6.86 -16.15
N GLU A 116 -7.72 -8.01 -16.57
CA GLU A 116 -9.13 -8.24 -16.80
C GLU A 116 -9.68 -9.25 -15.80
N SER A 117 -10.89 -9.00 -15.29
CA SER A 117 -11.53 -9.92 -14.34
C SER A 117 -11.74 -11.31 -14.96
N GLY A 118 -11.41 -12.35 -14.20
CA GLY A 118 -11.59 -13.74 -14.64
C GLY A 118 -10.50 -14.30 -15.54
N GLN A 119 -9.56 -13.48 -16.03
CA GLN A 119 -8.47 -13.99 -16.86
C GLN A 119 -7.48 -14.85 -16.06
N SER A 120 -6.81 -15.77 -16.75
CA SER A 120 -5.70 -16.52 -16.15
C SER A 120 -4.40 -15.71 -16.20
N TRP A 121 -3.50 -15.96 -15.25
CA TRP A 121 -2.18 -15.32 -15.29
C TRP A 121 -1.36 -15.72 -16.53
N GLU A 122 -1.60 -16.92 -17.06
CA GLU A 122 -0.94 -17.38 -18.30
C GLU A 122 -1.43 -16.63 -19.52
N GLN A 123 -2.74 -16.36 -19.60
CA GLN A 123 -3.32 -15.53 -20.64
C GLN A 123 -2.74 -14.11 -20.57
N PHE A 124 -2.82 -13.47 -19.39
CA PHE A 124 -2.24 -12.15 -19.17
C PHE A 124 -0.77 -12.08 -19.60
N ARG A 125 0.05 -13.08 -19.27
CA ARG A 125 1.45 -13.09 -19.71
C ARG A 125 1.60 -13.22 -21.21
N THR A 126 0.79 -14.06 -21.86
CA THR A 126 0.85 -14.23 -23.31
C THR A 126 0.59 -12.91 -24.00
N ASP A 127 -0.40 -12.15 -23.51
CA ASP A 127 -0.83 -10.90 -24.14
C ASP A 127 0.12 -9.72 -23.82
N TYR A 128 0.69 -9.70 -22.61
CA TYR A 128 1.34 -8.51 -22.07
C TYR A 128 2.83 -8.65 -21.74
N SER A 129 3.46 -9.82 -21.93
CA SER A 129 4.87 -10.01 -21.54
C SER A 129 5.85 -9.09 -22.26
N ASP A 130 5.66 -8.87 -23.56
CA ASP A 130 6.58 -8.05 -24.36
C ASP A 130 6.39 -6.56 -24.01
N ALA A 131 5.15 -6.08 -23.99
CA ALA A 131 4.83 -4.72 -23.55
C ALA A 131 5.33 -4.43 -22.12
N PHE A 132 5.21 -5.38 -21.19
CA PHE A 132 5.74 -5.24 -19.84
C PHE A 132 7.27 -5.12 -19.81
N ARG A 133 7.97 -5.88 -20.65
CA ARG A 133 9.43 -5.83 -20.73
C ARG A 133 9.91 -4.50 -21.28
N ASP A 134 9.25 -4.00 -22.31
CA ASP A 134 9.55 -2.71 -22.93
C ASP A 134 9.39 -1.58 -21.90
N GLU A 135 8.28 -1.56 -21.16
CA GLU A 135 8.01 -0.57 -20.12
C GLU A 135 9.01 -0.68 -18.95
N PHE A 136 9.31 -1.90 -18.49
CA PHE A 136 10.08 -2.13 -17.28
C PHE A 136 11.51 -2.65 -17.52
N ASN A 137 12.15 -2.21 -18.60
CA ASN A 137 13.58 -2.44 -18.89
C ASN A 137 13.96 -3.94 -18.81
N ASP A 138 13.33 -4.76 -19.65
CA ASP A 138 13.51 -6.22 -19.76
C ASP A 138 13.14 -7.01 -18.50
N LYS A 139 12.45 -6.38 -17.54
CA LYS A 139 11.94 -7.11 -16.38
C LYS A 139 10.85 -8.08 -16.85
N PRO A 140 10.94 -9.39 -16.54
CA PRO A 140 9.92 -10.32 -16.96
C PRO A 140 8.71 -10.33 -16.01
N LEU A 141 7.53 -10.64 -16.53
CA LEU A 141 6.40 -11.08 -15.71
C LEU A 141 6.71 -12.42 -15.03
N ALA A 142 6.09 -12.67 -13.87
CA ALA A 142 6.30 -13.89 -13.10
C ALA A 142 5.80 -15.12 -13.88
N ASN A 143 6.57 -16.21 -13.91
CA ASN A 143 6.09 -17.44 -14.54
C ASN A 143 4.83 -17.97 -13.85
N SER A 144 3.85 -18.44 -14.62
CA SER A 144 2.53 -18.88 -14.13
C SER A 144 2.60 -20.01 -13.10
N ASN A 145 3.65 -20.83 -13.15
CA ASN A 145 3.89 -21.91 -12.19
C ASN A 145 4.55 -21.44 -10.86
N ARG A 146 4.91 -20.16 -10.72
CA ARG A 146 5.58 -19.62 -9.53
C ARG A 146 4.56 -19.12 -8.50
N GLN A 147 4.91 -19.25 -7.22
CA GLN A 147 4.11 -18.70 -6.12
C GLN A 147 3.85 -17.19 -6.27
N LEU A 148 4.82 -16.45 -6.81
CA LEU A 148 4.68 -15.03 -7.10
C LEU A 148 3.47 -14.74 -8.00
N ALA A 149 3.31 -15.47 -9.10
CA ALA A 149 2.19 -15.31 -10.02
C ALA A 149 0.86 -15.64 -9.32
N LYS A 150 0.83 -16.70 -8.51
CA LYS A 150 -0.36 -17.11 -7.75
C LYS A 150 -0.79 -16.05 -6.74
N ASN A 151 0.15 -15.52 -5.95
CA ASN A 151 -0.13 -14.48 -4.96
C ASN A 151 -0.64 -13.20 -5.63
N LEU A 152 0.01 -12.80 -6.74
CA LEU A 152 -0.35 -11.59 -7.46
C LEU A 152 -1.74 -11.72 -8.09
N LYS A 153 -2.02 -12.85 -8.77
CA LYS A 153 -3.35 -13.15 -9.29
C LYS A 153 -4.39 -13.13 -8.18
N GLN A 154 -4.12 -13.78 -7.04
CA GLN A 154 -5.07 -13.82 -5.93
C GLN A 154 -5.38 -12.42 -5.39
N VAL A 155 -4.37 -11.57 -5.20
CA VAL A 155 -4.59 -10.17 -4.79
C VAL A 155 -5.43 -9.47 -5.85
N LEU A 156 -5.03 -9.51 -7.13
CA LEU A 156 -5.76 -8.88 -8.22
C LEU A 156 -7.22 -9.36 -8.28
N ASP A 157 -7.50 -10.66 -8.27
CA ASP A 157 -8.87 -11.18 -8.29
C ASP A 157 -9.72 -10.68 -7.11
N LEU A 158 -9.12 -10.47 -5.94
CA LEU A 158 -9.82 -10.00 -4.74
C LEU A 158 -10.08 -8.49 -4.75
N ILE A 159 -9.16 -7.70 -5.30
CA ILE A 159 -9.25 -6.23 -5.30
C ILE A 159 -9.75 -5.66 -6.62
N TYR A 160 -9.69 -6.42 -7.71
CA TYR A 160 -10.08 -5.94 -9.04
C TYR A 160 -11.58 -5.82 -9.15
N LYS A 161 -12.01 -4.59 -9.42
CA LYS A 161 -13.40 -4.26 -9.70
C LYS A 161 -13.39 -3.11 -10.68
N ASP A 162 -14.16 -3.26 -11.74
CA ASP A 162 -14.29 -2.24 -12.77
C ASP A 162 -14.70 -0.88 -12.16
N GLY A 163 -14.08 0.18 -12.65
CA GLY A 163 -14.28 1.55 -12.17
C GLY A 163 -13.52 1.93 -10.89
N ARG A 164 -12.72 1.05 -10.27
CA ARG A 164 -11.84 1.43 -9.15
C ARG A 164 -10.59 2.15 -9.62
N SER A 165 -10.20 3.21 -8.91
CA SER A 165 -8.94 3.92 -9.17
C SER A 165 -7.83 3.51 -8.21
N ILE A 166 -6.59 3.42 -8.68
CA ILE A 166 -5.43 3.25 -7.81
C ILE A 166 -5.02 4.60 -7.22
N GLN A 167 -4.74 4.59 -5.93
CA GLN A 167 -4.26 5.74 -5.17
C GLN A 167 -2.94 5.36 -4.48
N HIS A 168 -1.86 6.09 -4.79
CA HIS A 168 -0.56 5.85 -4.17
C HIS A 168 -0.40 6.69 -2.91
N ILE A 169 -0.33 6.05 -1.75
CA ILE A 169 -0.30 6.72 -0.46
C ILE A 169 1.09 6.57 0.16
N LEU A 170 1.66 7.69 0.59
CA LEU A 170 2.79 7.71 1.52
C LEU A 170 2.28 8.10 2.90
N LEU A 171 2.15 7.12 3.78
CA LEU A 171 1.66 7.26 5.15
C LEU A 171 2.82 7.69 6.06
N ALA A 172 2.80 8.94 6.53
CA ALA A 172 3.87 9.50 7.36
C ALA A 172 3.48 9.56 8.83
N PHE A 173 4.04 8.67 9.64
CA PHE A 173 3.76 8.61 11.07
C PHE A 173 4.51 9.70 11.83
N TYR A 174 3.78 10.51 12.60
CA TYR A 174 4.36 11.54 13.47
C TYR A 174 3.71 11.51 14.86
N HIS A 175 4.39 12.09 15.85
CA HIS A 175 3.93 12.12 17.26
C HIS A 175 3.89 13.51 17.87
N ASN A 176 4.72 14.44 17.39
CA ASN A 176 4.69 15.83 17.82
C ASN A 176 3.92 16.63 16.78
N GLU A 177 2.80 17.25 17.17
CA GLU A 177 1.99 18.11 16.31
C GLU A 177 2.77 19.36 15.84
N GLN A 178 3.84 19.73 16.53
CA GLN A 178 4.79 20.75 16.07
C GLN A 178 5.68 20.28 14.92
N HIS A 179 5.60 19.00 14.55
CA HIS A 179 6.36 18.35 13.48
C HIS A 179 5.44 17.52 12.57
N ILE A 180 4.28 18.08 12.21
CA ILE A 180 3.43 17.51 11.18
C ILE A 180 4.23 17.53 9.86
N PRO A 181 4.34 16.40 9.15
CA PRO A 181 4.88 16.37 7.80
C PRO A 181 4.07 17.28 6.87
N SER A 182 4.52 18.52 6.69
CA SER A 182 3.88 19.53 5.84
C SER A 182 4.78 19.96 4.68
N GLU A 183 6.08 19.70 4.77
CA GLU A 183 7.03 20.00 3.71
C GLU A 183 6.99 18.91 2.64
N GLY A 184 6.86 19.36 1.39
CA GLY A 184 6.48 18.55 0.24
C GLY A 184 7.36 17.31 0.02
N LEU A 185 6.80 16.36 -0.72
CA LEU A 185 7.51 15.16 -1.12
C LEU A 185 8.71 15.48 -2.01
N HIS A 186 9.76 14.68 -1.88
CA HIS A 186 10.89 14.76 -2.81
C HIS A 186 10.36 14.60 -4.25
N LYS A 187 11.00 15.25 -5.24
CA LYS A 187 10.52 15.22 -6.65
C LYS A 187 10.30 13.80 -7.20
N SER A 188 11.05 12.81 -6.72
CA SER A 188 10.91 11.40 -7.11
C SER A 188 9.66 10.71 -6.55
N ALA A 189 8.96 11.35 -5.62
CA ALA A 189 7.78 10.82 -4.92
C ALA A 189 6.50 11.56 -5.31
N LYS A 190 6.51 12.35 -6.39
CA LYS A 190 5.34 13.15 -6.83
C LYS A 190 4.08 12.32 -7.12
N MET A 191 4.22 11.04 -7.45
CA MET A 191 3.07 10.15 -7.65
C MET A 191 2.36 9.80 -6.33
N PHE A 192 3.04 9.96 -5.20
CA PHE A 192 2.46 9.65 -3.90
C PHE A 192 1.70 10.85 -3.37
N ARG A 193 0.57 10.56 -2.75
CA ARG A 193 -0.14 11.45 -1.85
C ARG A 193 0.43 11.27 -0.45
N LEU A 194 0.96 12.35 0.13
CA LEU A 194 1.42 12.33 1.52
C LEU A 194 0.21 12.37 2.44
N VAL A 195 0.10 11.40 3.34
CA VAL A 195 -0.93 11.33 4.39
C VAL A 195 -0.24 11.34 5.75
N PRO A 196 -0.19 12.50 6.43
CA PRO A 196 0.27 12.57 7.80
C PRO A 196 -0.65 11.76 8.72
N PHE A 197 -0.08 10.92 9.57
CA PHE A 197 -0.85 10.11 10.51
C PHE A 197 -0.30 10.22 11.92
N HIS A 198 -1.10 10.81 12.82
CA HIS A 198 -0.71 11.04 14.20
C HIS A 198 -0.90 9.79 15.06
N PHE A 199 0.17 9.41 15.75
CA PHE A 199 0.15 8.48 16.88
C PHE A 199 0.67 9.19 18.13
N LYS A 200 0.03 8.96 19.29
CA LYS A 200 0.53 9.53 20.55
C LYS A 200 1.91 8.93 20.88
N LYS A 201 2.78 9.71 21.53
CA LYS A 201 4.20 9.34 21.78
C LYS A 201 4.35 7.96 22.44
N ASN A 202 3.48 7.63 23.39
CA ASN A 202 3.44 6.32 24.04
C ASN A 202 3.09 5.19 23.07
N GLN A 203 2.35 5.43 21.99
CA GLN A 203 2.02 4.41 21.00
C GLN A 203 3.20 4.14 20.05
N ILE A 204 3.96 5.16 19.62
CA ILE A 204 5.05 4.98 18.63
C ILE A 204 6.26 4.18 19.16
N GLU A 205 6.54 4.32 20.46
CA GLU A 205 7.64 3.65 21.16
C GLU A 205 7.25 2.25 21.66
N GLN A 206 5.97 1.90 21.59
CA GLN A 206 5.46 0.64 22.11
C GLN A 206 5.53 -0.51 21.12
N VAL A 207 5.58 -1.70 21.69
CA VAL A 207 5.12 -2.91 21.02
C VAL A 207 3.60 -2.80 20.91
N PHE A 208 3.08 -2.77 19.70
CA PHE A 208 1.64 -2.78 19.46
C PHE A 208 1.11 -4.17 19.74
N GLU A 209 0.07 -4.24 20.55
CA GLU A 209 -0.73 -5.44 20.77
C GLU A 209 -1.92 -5.39 19.81
N VAL A 210 -2.00 -6.34 18.88
CA VAL A 210 -3.19 -6.54 18.05
C VAL A 210 -3.95 -7.74 18.57
N ASN A 211 -5.20 -7.50 19.00
CA ASN A 211 -6.14 -8.54 19.39
C ASN A 211 -6.86 -9.06 18.15
N LEU A 212 -6.73 -10.35 17.88
CA LEU A 212 -7.35 -11.00 16.72
C LEU A 212 -8.82 -11.40 16.96
N ASP A 213 -9.29 -11.32 18.21
CA ASP A 213 -10.56 -11.93 18.64
C ASP A 213 -11.71 -10.93 18.87
N THR A 214 -11.59 -9.65 18.49
CA THR A 214 -12.74 -8.72 18.49
C THR A 214 -13.52 -8.86 17.20
N GLN A 215 -14.14 -10.02 16.98
CA GLN A 215 -15.45 -10.02 16.36
C GLN A 215 -16.40 -9.57 17.48
N GLN A 216 -16.91 -8.35 17.39
CA GLN A 216 -18.12 -8.00 18.12
C GLN A 216 -19.21 -8.90 17.55
N THR A 217 -19.50 -10.00 18.26
CA THR A 217 -20.82 -10.61 18.20
C THR A 217 -21.77 -9.63 18.87
N ASP A 218 -22.58 -8.95 18.06
CA ASP A 218 -23.84 -8.35 18.53
C ASP A 218 -24.79 -9.44 19.05
#